data_AF-A0A182SLB0-F1
#
_entry.id   AF-A0A182SLB0-F1
#
_cell.length_a   1.000
_cell.length_b   1.000
_cell.length_c   1.000
_cell.angle_alpha   90.00
_cell.angle_beta   90.00
_cell.angle_gamma   90.00
#
_symmetry.space_group_name_H-M   'P 1'
#
loop_
_entity.id
_entity.type
_entity.pdbx_description
1 polymer ?
#
loop_
_entity_poly.entity_id
_entity_poly.type
_entity_poly.pdbx_seq_one_letter_code
_entity_poly.pdbx_strand_id
1 'polypeptide(L)'
;MSCFLSVARSSCEPPIFLEISYCGDDKSGRPIMLAGKGMTFNSGGLCLKDPEDMAKYRASMAGAATVVATIRAAAALSLPVNLVGLIPLCENMPSGMAFKPGDVITAMNGKTVAIHDTNNAGRLMLADAFIYGQTTFKPKIVVDVATLSDGIIHALGGA
;
A
#
# COMPACT_ATOMS: atom_id res chain seq x y z
N MET A 1 5.45 -7.86 -9.98
CA MET A 1 5.09 -6.69 -9.15
C MET A 1 5.94 -5.50 -9.55
N SER A 2 5.77 -4.98 -10.76
CA SER A 2 6.65 -3.91 -11.27
C SER A 2 6.32 -2.56 -10.65
N CYS A 3 5.06 -2.28 -10.31
CA CYS A 3 4.64 -1.03 -9.72
C CYS A 3 5.18 -0.87 -8.30
N PHE A 4 5.04 -1.89 -7.46
CA PHE A 4 5.59 -1.89 -6.10
C PHE A 4 7.12 -1.78 -6.11
N LEU A 5 7.80 -2.61 -6.90
CA LEU A 5 9.27 -2.63 -6.93
C LEU A 5 9.86 -1.34 -7.51
N SER A 6 9.16 -0.66 -8.43
CA SER A 6 9.61 0.62 -8.98
C SER A 6 9.60 1.75 -7.94
N VAL A 7 8.68 1.71 -6.98
CA VAL A 7 8.70 2.64 -5.83
C VAL A 7 9.83 2.25 -4.87
N ALA A 8 9.89 0.96 -4.51
CA ALA A 8 10.78 0.46 -3.48
C ALA A 8 12.27 0.59 -3.81
N ARG A 9 12.66 0.45 -5.08
CA ARG A 9 14.06 0.53 -5.51
C ARG A 9 14.73 1.88 -5.20
N SER A 10 13.98 2.87 -4.74
CA SER A 10 14.50 4.18 -4.35
C SER A 10 15.21 4.18 -2.99
N SER A 11 14.96 3.19 -2.12
CA SER A 11 15.57 3.08 -0.79
C SER A 11 16.67 2.01 -0.72
N CYS A 12 17.55 2.15 0.27
CA CYS A 12 18.52 1.12 0.67
C CYS A 12 17.86 0.03 1.53
N GLU A 13 16.70 0.31 2.12
CA GLU A 13 15.94 -0.68 2.89
C GLU A 13 15.22 -1.66 1.94
N PRO A 14 15.35 -2.97 2.14
CA PRO A 14 14.74 -3.95 1.26
C PRO A 14 13.20 -3.90 1.34
N PRO A 15 12.48 -3.93 0.20
CA PRO A 15 11.04 -4.03 0.22
C PRO A 15 10.55 -5.38 0.75
N ILE A 16 9.40 -5.36 1.43
CA ILE A 16 8.69 -6.55 1.88
C ILE A 16 7.28 -6.51 1.33
N PHE A 17 6.80 -7.60 0.73
CA PHE A 17 5.37 -7.76 0.47
C PHE A 17 4.78 -8.69 1.52
N LEU A 18 4.07 -8.12 2.50
CA LEU A 18 3.53 -8.86 3.62
C LEU A 18 2.12 -9.34 3.33
N GLU A 19 1.92 -10.65 3.46
CA GLU A 19 0.62 -11.30 3.44
C GLU A 19 0.29 -11.84 4.85
N ILE A 20 -0.91 -11.55 5.33
CA ILE A 20 -1.42 -12.04 6.61
C ILE A 20 -2.74 -12.74 6.35
N SER A 21 -2.88 -14.00 6.75
CA SER A 21 -4.12 -14.75 6.60
C SER A 21 -4.74 -15.08 7.96
N TYR A 22 -6.05 -14.87 8.09
CA TYR A 22 -6.85 -15.29 9.23
C TYR A 22 -8.07 -16.07 8.73
N CYS A 23 -8.25 -17.28 9.25
CA CYS A 23 -9.37 -18.16 8.89
C CYS A 23 -10.20 -18.42 10.14
N GLY A 24 -11.25 -17.62 10.35
CA GLY A 24 -12.20 -17.79 11.45
C GLY A 24 -13.49 -18.51 11.06
N ASP A 25 -13.72 -18.76 9.76
CA ASP A 25 -14.90 -19.42 9.21
C ASP A 25 -14.49 -20.61 8.31
N ASP A 26 -15.41 -21.16 7.53
CA ASP A 26 -15.16 -22.25 6.58
C ASP A 26 -14.00 -21.94 5.62
N LYS A 27 -13.05 -22.87 5.50
CA LYS A 27 -11.82 -22.70 4.71
C LYS A 27 -12.07 -22.52 3.20
N SER A 28 -13.22 -22.98 2.68
CA SER A 28 -13.56 -22.79 1.27
C SER A 28 -14.21 -21.43 0.98
N GLY A 29 -14.60 -20.71 2.05
CA GLY A 29 -15.21 -19.39 1.97
C GLY A 29 -14.25 -18.34 1.43
N ARG A 30 -14.70 -17.58 0.41
CA ARG A 30 -13.94 -16.46 -0.15
C ARG A 30 -13.66 -15.39 0.94
N PRO A 31 -12.40 -14.97 1.14
CA PRO A 31 -12.04 -14.05 2.21
C PRO A 31 -12.47 -12.61 1.90
N ILE A 32 -12.48 -11.77 2.94
CA ILE A 32 -12.41 -10.32 2.80
C ILE A 32 -10.93 -9.94 2.68
N MET A 33 -10.59 -9.22 1.63
CA MET A 33 -9.24 -8.70 1.43
C MET A 33 -9.12 -7.30 2.02
N LEU A 34 -8.12 -7.10 2.87
CA LEU A 34 -7.72 -5.83 3.44
C LEU A 34 -6.37 -5.41 2.84
N ALA A 35 -6.32 -4.31 2.11
CA ALA A 35 -5.08 -3.77 1.54
C ALA A 35 -4.62 -2.54 2.33
N GLY A 36 -3.37 -2.54 2.81
CA GLY A 36 -2.83 -1.45 3.60
C GLY A 36 -1.67 -0.76 2.88
N LYS A 37 -1.73 0.56 2.70
CA LYS A 37 -0.55 1.33 2.24
C LYS A 37 0.55 1.23 3.32
N GLY A 38 1.62 0.52 3.01
CA GLY A 38 2.76 0.28 3.90
C GLY A 38 4.00 1.11 3.59
N MET A 39 3.82 2.38 3.24
CA MET A 39 4.97 3.24 2.94
C MET A 39 5.59 3.74 4.25
N THR A 40 6.65 3.11 4.72
CA THR A 40 7.25 3.36 6.06
C THR A 40 7.82 4.77 6.19
N PHE A 41 8.28 5.34 5.08
CA PHE A 41 8.60 6.75 4.95
C PHE A 41 8.33 7.23 3.51
N ASN A 42 7.81 8.45 3.35
CA ASN A 42 7.50 9.03 2.05
C ASN A 42 8.09 10.43 1.95
N SER A 43 9.27 10.55 1.33
CA SER A 43 9.85 11.87 1.03
C SER A 43 9.13 12.57 -0.14
N GLY A 44 8.32 11.83 -0.90
CA GLY A 44 7.83 12.25 -2.21
C GLY A 44 8.65 11.72 -3.38
N GLY A 45 9.78 11.05 -3.14
CA GLY A 45 10.69 10.62 -4.21
C GLY A 45 11.41 11.81 -4.85
N LEU A 46 11.43 11.89 -6.19
CA LEU A 46 12.01 13.04 -6.91
C LEU A 46 11.08 14.27 -6.92
N CYS A 47 9.78 14.06 -6.69
CA CYS A 47 8.80 15.12 -6.46
C CYS A 47 8.74 15.37 -4.96
N LEU A 48 9.84 15.94 -4.43
CA LEU A 48 10.08 16.07 -3.00
C LEU A 48 8.95 16.86 -2.33
N LYS A 49 8.50 16.35 -1.17
CA LYS A 49 7.57 17.04 -0.29
C LYS A 49 8.25 18.19 0.44
N ASP A 50 7.44 19.05 1.03
CA ASP A 50 7.92 20.20 1.79
C ASP A 50 8.71 19.74 3.05
N PRO A 51 9.95 20.24 3.26
CA PRO A 51 10.77 19.86 4.41
C PRO A 51 10.10 20.10 5.76
N GLU A 52 9.25 21.14 5.89
CA GLU A 52 8.59 21.48 7.15
C GLU A 52 7.61 20.37 7.62
N ASP A 53 7.00 19.66 6.67
CA ASP A 53 6.06 18.57 6.95
C ASP A 53 6.70 17.18 6.93
N MET A 54 7.99 17.10 6.57
CA MET A 54 8.70 15.84 6.29
C MET A 54 8.56 14.80 7.41
N ALA A 55 8.67 15.25 8.66
CA ALA A 55 8.57 14.39 9.84
C ALA A 55 7.23 13.66 9.96
N LYS A 56 6.13 14.25 9.44
CA LYS A 56 4.78 13.67 9.48
C LYS A 56 4.68 12.44 8.58
N TYR A 57 5.48 12.37 7.51
CA TYR A 57 5.35 11.33 6.50
C TYR A 57 5.92 9.96 6.90
N ARG A 58 6.50 9.82 8.12
CA ARG A 58 6.65 8.53 8.80
C ARG A 58 5.32 7.83 9.05
N ALA A 59 4.21 8.59 9.12
CA ALA A 59 2.87 8.06 9.28
C ALA A 59 2.26 7.55 7.96
N SER A 60 3.02 7.58 6.84
CA SER A 60 2.55 7.10 5.53
C SER A 60 2.24 5.60 5.46
N MET A 61 2.50 4.88 6.56
CA MET A 61 2.20 3.47 6.78
C MET A 61 0.98 3.22 7.68
N ALA A 62 0.24 4.27 8.09
CA ALA A 62 -0.90 4.12 9.01
C ALA A 62 -2.00 3.19 8.45
N GLY A 63 -2.15 3.13 7.12
CA GLY A 63 -3.02 2.17 6.45
C GLY A 63 -2.62 0.72 6.72
N ALA A 64 -1.32 0.40 6.56
CA ALA A 64 -0.77 -0.89 6.94
C ALA A 64 -0.96 -1.22 8.42
N ALA A 65 -0.66 -0.27 9.31
CA ALA A 65 -0.86 -0.45 10.75
C ALA A 65 -2.33 -0.78 11.09
N THR A 66 -3.28 -0.11 10.44
CA THR A 66 -4.71 -0.34 10.60
C THR A 66 -5.10 -1.75 10.18
N VAL A 67 -4.60 -2.24 9.04
CA VAL A 67 -4.86 -3.61 8.56
C VAL A 67 -4.31 -4.65 9.54
N VAL A 68 -3.06 -4.49 9.99
CA VAL A 68 -2.45 -5.42 10.97
C VAL A 68 -3.26 -5.44 12.27
N ALA A 69 -3.61 -4.26 12.80
CA ALA A 69 -4.40 -4.15 14.03
C ALA A 69 -5.79 -4.79 13.87
N THR A 70 -6.44 -4.60 12.73
CA THR A 70 -7.76 -5.17 12.42
C THR A 70 -7.71 -6.70 12.41
N ILE A 71 -6.73 -7.29 11.71
CA ILE A 71 -6.60 -8.75 11.63
C ILE A 71 -6.24 -9.33 12.99
N ARG A 72 -5.33 -8.68 13.74
CA ARG A 72 -4.99 -9.06 15.11
C ARG A 72 -6.22 -9.04 16.02
N ALA A 73 -7.06 -8.01 15.94
CA ALA A 73 -8.28 -7.90 16.73
C ALA A 73 -9.29 -8.99 16.35
N ALA A 74 -9.49 -9.25 15.06
CA ALA A 74 -10.36 -10.32 14.58
C ALA A 74 -9.92 -11.70 15.11
N ALA A 75 -8.62 -11.98 15.06
CA ALA A 75 -8.05 -13.21 15.60
C ALA A 75 -8.20 -13.31 17.12
N ALA A 76 -7.92 -12.24 17.87
CA ALA A 76 -8.05 -12.21 19.32
C ALA A 76 -9.50 -12.43 19.78
N LEU A 77 -10.47 -11.94 19.01
CA LEU A 77 -11.90 -12.10 19.28
C LEU A 77 -12.49 -13.40 18.68
N SER A 78 -11.69 -14.18 17.95
CA SER A 78 -12.15 -15.37 17.23
C SER A 78 -13.39 -15.11 16.36
N LEU A 79 -13.37 -13.99 15.62
CA LEU A 79 -14.51 -13.62 14.77
C LEU A 79 -14.72 -14.65 13.65
N PRO A 80 -15.97 -15.04 13.34
CA PRO A 80 -16.27 -16.04 12.31
C PRO A 80 -16.18 -15.43 10.91
N VAL A 81 -14.97 -15.01 10.51
CA VAL A 81 -14.68 -14.39 9.21
C VAL A 81 -13.33 -14.85 8.66
N ASN A 82 -13.23 -14.95 7.34
CA ASN A 82 -11.95 -15.15 6.65
C ASN A 82 -11.40 -13.81 6.17
N LEU A 83 -10.18 -13.48 6.57
CA LEU A 83 -9.49 -12.24 6.19
C LEU A 83 -8.14 -12.55 5.53
N VAL A 84 -7.79 -11.78 4.52
CA VAL A 84 -6.42 -11.72 3.98
C VAL A 84 -5.96 -10.26 3.97
N GLY A 85 -4.84 -9.97 4.61
CA GLY A 85 -4.18 -8.67 4.65
C GLY A 85 -3.03 -8.63 3.65
N LEU A 86 -3.03 -7.68 2.73
CA LEU A 86 -1.94 -7.48 1.75
C LEU A 86 -1.31 -6.10 1.95
N ILE A 87 -0.03 -6.10 2.30
CA ILE A 87 0.68 -4.90 2.71
C ILE A 87 2.03 -4.82 1.98
N PRO A 88 2.11 -4.06 0.88
CA PRO A 88 3.39 -3.68 0.31
C PRO A 88 4.11 -2.72 1.26
N LEU A 89 5.31 -3.09 1.72
CA LEU A 89 6.16 -2.34 2.64
C LEU A 89 7.42 -1.86 1.92
N CYS A 90 7.59 -0.54 1.85
CA CYS A 90 8.81 0.09 1.34
C CYS A 90 8.87 1.56 1.74
N GLU A 91 10.00 2.22 1.45
CA GLU A 91 10.10 3.67 1.48
C GLU A 91 10.00 4.24 0.06
N ASN A 92 9.62 5.52 -0.03
CA ASN A 92 9.74 6.33 -1.23
C ASN A 92 10.76 7.45 -0.96
N MET A 93 11.97 7.29 -1.49
CA MET A 93 13.13 8.13 -1.19
C MET A 93 13.65 8.87 -2.43
N PRO A 94 14.31 10.03 -2.28
CA PRO A 94 15.03 10.65 -3.37
C PRO A 94 16.38 9.92 -3.53
N SER A 95 16.61 9.26 -4.67
CA SER A 95 17.89 8.60 -4.95
C SER A 95 18.15 8.47 -6.44
N GLY A 96 19.39 8.12 -6.81
CA GLY A 96 19.76 7.86 -8.21
C GLY A 96 18.98 6.69 -8.84
N MET A 97 18.44 5.79 -8.03
CA MET A 97 17.63 4.65 -8.47
C MET A 97 16.12 4.95 -8.50
N ALA A 98 15.70 6.14 -8.04
CA ALA A 98 14.29 6.50 -8.04
C ALA A 98 13.67 6.42 -9.45
N PHE A 99 12.43 5.92 -9.48
CA PHE A 99 11.54 6.11 -10.63
C PHE A 99 11.25 7.61 -10.82
N LYS A 100 11.00 8.00 -12.06
CA LYS A 100 11.06 9.41 -12.48
C LYS A 100 9.70 9.87 -13.01
N PRO A 101 9.36 11.16 -12.86
CA PRO A 101 8.34 11.77 -13.70
C PRO A 101 8.70 11.55 -15.19
N GLY A 102 7.75 11.08 -15.97
CA GLY A 102 7.92 10.65 -17.36
C GLY A 102 8.16 9.15 -17.55
N ASP A 103 8.52 8.39 -16.50
CA ASP A 103 8.62 6.93 -16.60
C ASP A 103 7.24 6.31 -16.91
N VAL A 104 7.26 5.20 -17.65
CA VAL A 104 6.07 4.36 -17.89
C VAL A 104 6.31 3.00 -17.27
N ILE A 105 5.47 2.62 -16.31
CA ILE A 105 5.60 1.37 -15.56
C ILE A 105 4.49 0.41 -15.98
N THR A 106 4.86 -0.82 -16.36
CA THR A 106 3.90 -1.89 -16.70
C THR A 106 3.51 -2.68 -15.46
N ALA A 107 2.25 -2.57 -15.04
CA ALA A 107 1.68 -3.31 -13.92
C ALA A 107 1.57 -4.81 -14.20
N MET A 108 1.35 -5.62 -13.16
CA MET A 108 1.23 -7.08 -13.28
C MET A 108 0.13 -7.57 -14.24
N ASN A 109 -0.89 -6.76 -14.48
CA ASN A 109 -1.98 -7.08 -15.41
C ASN A 109 -1.73 -6.56 -16.83
N GLY A 110 -0.51 -6.14 -17.16
CA GLY A 110 -0.12 -5.63 -18.48
C GLY A 110 -0.52 -4.18 -18.77
N LYS A 111 -1.30 -3.53 -17.89
CA LYS A 111 -1.60 -2.09 -18.03
C LYS A 111 -0.36 -1.25 -17.75
N THR A 112 -0.21 -0.16 -18.49
CA THR A 112 0.88 0.79 -18.29
C THR A 112 0.41 2.00 -17.49
N VAL A 113 1.31 2.56 -16.67
CA VAL A 113 1.07 3.73 -15.83
C VAL A 113 2.14 4.76 -16.13
N ALA A 114 1.74 5.91 -16.68
CA ALA A 114 2.62 7.06 -16.85
C ALA A 114 2.78 7.80 -15.52
N ILE A 115 4.01 8.04 -15.10
CA ILE A 115 4.32 8.70 -13.84
C ILE A 115 4.41 10.19 -14.06
N HIS A 116 3.45 10.93 -13.53
CA HIS A 116 3.50 12.40 -13.55
C HIS A 116 4.12 12.97 -12.27
N ASP A 117 3.87 12.30 -11.14
CA ASP A 117 4.29 12.76 -9.82
C ASP A 117 4.65 11.57 -8.94
N THR A 118 5.92 11.50 -8.54
CA THR A 118 6.47 10.43 -7.70
C THR A 118 5.98 10.51 -6.25
N ASN A 119 5.42 11.65 -5.82
CA ASN A 119 4.78 11.81 -4.51
C ASN A 119 3.49 10.97 -4.40
N ASN A 120 2.86 10.66 -5.53
CA ASN A 120 1.67 9.83 -5.62
C ASN A 120 1.95 8.31 -5.60
N ALA A 121 3.18 7.89 -5.27
CA ALA A 121 3.63 6.49 -5.26
C ALA A 121 2.71 5.52 -4.48
N GLY A 122 1.98 5.99 -3.46
CA GLY A 122 1.11 5.15 -2.63
C GLY A 122 0.05 4.38 -3.42
N ARG A 123 -0.56 4.99 -4.44
CA ARG A 123 -1.54 4.30 -5.29
C ARG A 123 -0.89 3.32 -6.27
N LEU A 124 0.33 3.63 -6.70
CA LEU A 124 1.12 2.79 -7.60
C LEU A 124 1.53 1.48 -6.91
N MET A 125 2.08 1.56 -5.69
CA MET A 125 2.48 0.36 -4.95
C MET A 125 1.29 -0.55 -4.60
N LEU A 126 0.11 0.02 -4.32
CA LEU A 126 -1.11 -0.74 -4.04
C LEU A 126 -1.68 -1.46 -5.27
N ALA A 127 -1.40 -0.97 -6.49
CA ALA A 127 -1.92 -1.58 -7.71
C ALA A 127 -1.51 -3.06 -7.81
N ASP A 128 -0.24 -3.39 -7.52
CA ASP A 128 0.23 -4.78 -7.52
C ASP A 128 -0.39 -5.60 -6.39
N ALA A 129 -0.65 -5.00 -5.22
CA ALA A 129 -1.33 -5.68 -4.12
C ALA A 129 -2.77 -6.07 -4.50
N PHE A 130 -3.50 -5.18 -5.17
CA PHE A 130 -4.84 -5.46 -5.68
C PHE A 130 -4.83 -6.54 -6.75
N ILE A 131 -3.94 -6.44 -7.74
CA ILE A 131 -3.85 -7.41 -8.82
C ILE A 131 -3.52 -8.79 -8.25
N TYR A 132 -2.47 -8.90 -7.42
CA TYR A 132 -2.08 -10.14 -6.76
C TYR A 132 -3.24 -10.70 -5.92
N GLY A 133 -3.84 -9.88 -5.07
CA GLY A 133 -4.91 -10.31 -4.16
C GLY A 133 -6.15 -10.82 -4.89
N GLN A 134 -6.56 -10.13 -5.94
CA GLN A 134 -7.71 -10.52 -6.77
C GLN A 134 -7.44 -11.83 -7.51
N THR A 135 -6.25 -12.02 -8.07
CA THR A 135 -5.89 -13.24 -8.81
C THR A 135 -5.72 -14.45 -7.90
N THR A 136 -5.15 -14.25 -6.71
CA THR A 136 -4.76 -15.33 -5.80
C THR A 136 -5.91 -15.76 -4.89
N PHE A 137 -6.61 -14.81 -4.26
CA PHE A 137 -7.60 -15.10 -3.21
C PHE A 137 -9.05 -15.00 -3.67
N LYS A 138 -9.31 -14.38 -4.84
CA LYS A 138 -10.67 -14.15 -5.36
C LYS A 138 -11.63 -13.62 -4.28
N PRO A 139 -11.26 -12.56 -3.55
CA PRO A 139 -11.98 -12.14 -2.36
C PRO A 139 -13.43 -11.73 -2.68
N LYS A 140 -14.33 -11.87 -1.69
CA LYS A 140 -15.72 -11.44 -1.83
C LYS A 140 -15.89 -9.93 -1.66
N ILE A 141 -15.01 -9.31 -0.88
CA ILE A 141 -14.96 -7.88 -0.60
C ILE A 141 -13.48 -7.46 -0.57
N VAL A 142 -13.18 -6.31 -1.13
CA VAL A 142 -11.87 -5.66 -1.02
C VAL A 142 -12.07 -4.33 -0.29
N VAL A 143 -11.28 -4.10 0.76
CA VAL A 143 -11.22 -2.84 1.50
C VAL A 143 -9.77 -2.40 1.51
N ASP A 144 -9.49 -1.16 1.11
CA ASP A 144 -8.17 -0.57 1.29
C ASP A 144 -8.18 0.59 2.28
N VAL A 145 -7.08 0.72 3.01
CA VAL A 145 -6.86 1.80 3.97
C VAL A 145 -5.51 2.43 3.66
N ALA A 146 -5.51 3.74 3.38
CA ALA A 146 -4.31 4.43 2.96
C ALA A 146 -4.33 5.93 3.26
N THR A 147 -3.20 6.45 3.71
CA THR A 147 -2.93 7.89 3.80
C THR A 147 -2.46 8.39 2.42
N LEU A 148 -3.41 8.63 1.51
CA LEU A 148 -3.13 8.82 0.07
C LEU A 148 -2.95 10.26 -0.37
N SER A 149 -3.89 11.15 -0.02
CA SER A 149 -3.91 12.51 -0.56
C SER A 149 -4.28 13.54 0.49
N ASP A 150 -3.62 14.69 0.42
CA ASP A 150 -3.95 15.86 1.23
C ASP A 150 -5.32 16.46 0.84
N GLY A 151 -5.83 16.10 -0.34
CA GLY A 151 -7.18 16.47 -0.79
C GLY A 151 -8.28 15.96 0.15
N ILE A 152 -8.08 14.83 0.85
CA ILE A 152 -9.05 14.35 1.84
C ILE A 152 -9.18 15.32 3.02
N ILE A 153 -8.07 15.93 3.46
CA ILE A 153 -8.07 16.90 4.56
C ILE A 153 -8.91 18.12 4.18
N HIS A 154 -8.78 18.60 2.94
CA HIS A 154 -9.55 19.74 2.45
C HIS A 154 -11.03 19.41 2.25
N ALA A 155 -11.35 18.18 1.83
CA ALA A 155 -12.70 17.77 1.52
C ALA A 155 -13.53 17.38 2.76
N LEU A 156 -12.92 16.69 3.73
CA LEU A 156 -13.61 16.05 4.85
C LEU A 156 -13.04 16.44 6.22
N GLY A 157 -12.00 17.28 6.26
CA GLY A 157 -11.28 17.63 7.48
C GLY A 157 -10.11 16.68 7.77
N GLY A 158 -9.26 17.10 8.72
CA GLY A 158 -8.22 16.26 9.31
C GLY A 158 -8.64 15.72 10.68
N ALA A 159 -7.97 14.65 11.12
CA ALA A 159 -7.98 14.18 12.50
C ALA A 159 -6.71 14.67 13.21
#